data_AF-A0A2G8QZU3-F1
#
_entry.id   AF-A0A2G8QZU3-F1
#
_cell.length_a   1.000
_cell.length_b   1.000
_cell.length_c   1.000
_cell.angle_alpha   90.00
_cell.angle_beta   90.00
_cell.angle_gamma   90.00
#
_symmetry.space_group_name_H-M   'P 1'
#
loop_
_entity.id
_entity.type
_entity.pdbx_description
1 polymer ?
#
loop_
_entity_poly.entity_id
_entity_poly.type
_entity_poly.pdbx_seq_one_letter_code
_entity_poly.pdbx_strand_id
1 'polypeptide(L)'
;MLHKGNWNVTIALHKAHGTAERMVAICPRLYDSALCGLAINLGSITITVHLTDLEPRAVIASAGIMNPQIRFGEDLMSRLSCAMMNSGSDREMTSKVREAIGTLTVDVAKEAHINPSLILETIFGCNPIMRHLLLGIDPVELGLTSLPPSSHFYMPPCPKNRENPKTSF
;
A
#
# COMPACT_ATOMS: atom_id res chain seq x y z
N MET A 1 -31.48 6.79 -0.24
CA MET A 1 -31.05 5.72 -1.16
C MET A 1 -32.21 4.87 -1.67
N LEU A 2 -33.06 4.32 -0.79
CA LEU A 2 -34.20 3.47 -1.19
C LEU A 2 -35.19 4.14 -2.16
N HIS A 3 -35.56 5.40 -1.91
CA HIS A 3 -36.39 6.18 -2.83
C HIS A 3 -35.73 6.43 -4.20
N LYS A 4 -34.40 6.54 -4.27
CA LYS A 4 -33.66 6.74 -5.53
C LYS A 4 -33.58 5.47 -6.38
N GLY A 5 -33.63 4.28 -5.75
CA GLY A 5 -33.56 2.98 -6.42
C GLY A 5 -34.92 2.37 -6.75
N ASN A 6 -36.03 3.08 -6.55
CA ASN A 6 -37.38 2.52 -6.60
C ASN A 6 -37.50 1.23 -5.77
N TRP A 7 -36.95 1.25 -4.55
CA TRP A 7 -36.86 0.10 -3.63
C TRP A 7 -35.97 -1.07 -4.09
N ASN A 8 -35.28 -0.96 -5.23
CA ASN A 8 -34.23 -1.89 -5.63
C ASN A 8 -32.85 -1.41 -5.17
N VAL A 9 -32.06 -2.34 -4.63
CA VAL A 9 -30.68 -2.10 -4.19
C VAL A 9 -29.78 -3.27 -4.60
N THR A 10 -28.53 -2.96 -4.93
CA THR A 10 -27.45 -3.94 -5.05
C THR A 10 -26.57 -3.85 -3.82
N ILE A 11 -26.22 -5.00 -3.26
CA ILE A 11 -25.34 -5.10 -2.09
C ILE A 11 -24.04 -5.75 -2.54
N ALA A 12 -22.91 -5.10 -2.28
CA ALA A 12 -21.60 -5.73 -2.41
C ALA A 12 -21.27 -6.46 -1.11
N LEU A 13 -21.03 -7.76 -1.22
CA LEU A 13 -20.65 -8.63 -0.11
C LEU A 13 -19.16 -9.02 -0.26
N HIS A 14 -18.41 -8.90 0.83
CA HIS A 14 -17.05 -9.40 0.93
C HIS A 14 -17.04 -10.66 1.80
N LYS A 15 -16.38 -11.72 1.32
CA LYS A 15 -16.24 -13.00 2.00
C LYS A 15 -14.78 -13.33 2.20
N ALA A 16 -14.26 -13.08 3.39
CA ALA A 16 -12.94 -13.56 3.75
C ALA A 16 -12.97 -15.07 4.01
N HIS A 17 -11.83 -15.72 3.80
CA HIS A 17 -11.71 -17.16 4.00
C HIS A 17 -12.06 -17.55 5.45
N GLY A 18 -13.05 -18.42 5.62
CA GLY A 18 -13.48 -18.91 6.94
C GLY A 18 -14.33 -17.94 7.76
N THR A 19 -14.80 -16.82 7.20
CA THR A 19 -15.66 -15.86 7.91
C THR A 19 -17.07 -15.78 7.30
N ALA A 20 -18.02 -15.25 8.07
CA ALA A 20 -19.32 -14.85 7.54
C ALA A 20 -19.17 -13.72 6.51
N GLU A 21 -20.14 -13.62 5.59
CA GLU A 21 -20.18 -12.57 4.58
C GLU A 21 -20.46 -11.21 5.23
N ARG A 22 -19.72 -10.19 4.81
CA ARG A 22 -19.86 -8.82 5.31
C ARG A 22 -20.28 -7.90 4.18
N MET A 23 -21.33 -7.12 4.40
CA MET A 23 -21.71 -6.04 3.49
C MET A 23 -20.66 -4.93 3.51
N VAL A 24 -20.11 -4.59 2.34
CA VAL A 24 -19.07 -3.56 2.16
C VAL A 24 -19.57 -2.34 1.41
N ALA A 25 -20.61 -2.47 0.58
CA ALA A 25 -21.26 -1.35 -0.08
C ALA A 25 -22.73 -1.61 -0.37
N ILE A 26 -23.52 -0.54 -0.46
CA ILE A 26 -24.92 -0.54 -0.90
C ILE A 26 -25.05 0.45 -2.04
N CYS A 27 -25.52 -0.02 -3.18
CA CYS A 27 -25.79 0.80 -4.36
C CYS A 27 -27.30 0.85 -4.62
N PRO A 28 -27.88 2.01 -4.95
CA PRO A 28 -29.26 2.07 -5.42
C PRO A 28 -29.37 1.49 -6.84
N ARG A 29 -30.46 0.74 -7.11
CA ARG A 29 -30.73 0.02 -8.37
C ARG A 29 -29.79 -1.17 -8.61
N LEU A 30 -30.11 -1.99 -9.62
CA LEU A 30 -29.19 -2.99 -10.19
C LEU A 30 -27.94 -2.24 -10.65
N TYR A 31 -26.80 -2.57 -10.04
CA TYR A 31 -25.52 -1.92 -10.32
C TYR A 31 -24.88 -2.55 -11.57
N ASP A 32 -24.88 -1.83 -12.68
CA ASP A 32 -24.36 -2.31 -13.99
C ASP A 32 -22.89 -1.90 -14.26
N SER A 33 -22.19 -1.31 -13.29
CA SER A 33 -20.79 -0.90 -13.49
C SER A 33 -19.81 -1.91 -12.90
N ALA A 34 -18.64 -2.03 -13.54
CA ALA A 34 -17.58 -2.96 -13.14
C ALA A 34 -17.15 -2.74 -11.67
N LEU A 35 -17.22 -3.80 -10.88
CA LEU A 35 -16.60 -3.83 -9.55
C LEU A 35 -15.09 -3.99 -9.75
N CYS A 36 -14.30 -3.14 -9.11
CA CYS A 36 -12.86 -3.15 -9.32
C CYS A 36 -12.11 -3.54 -8.05
N GLY A 37 -10.91 -4.09 -8.24
CA GLY A 37 -9.95 -4.34 -7.19
C GLY A 37 -8.55 -3.86 -7.56
N LEU A 38 -7.68 -3.73 -6.56
CA LEU A 38 -6.28 -3.38 -6.73
C LEU A 38 -5.37 -4.56 -6.37
N ALA A 39 -4.44 -4.89 -7.26
CA ALA A 39 -3.29 -5.71 -6.93
C ALA A 39 -2.05 -4.83 -6.79
N ILE A 40 -1.48 -4.78 -5.59
CA ILE A 40 -0.36 -3.90 -5.25
C ILE A 40 0.87 -4.75 -4.95
N ASN A 41 1.92 -4.60 -5.75
CA ASN A 41 3.24 -5.16 -5.46
C ASN A 41 4.11 -4.08 -4.81
N LEU A 42 4.28 -4.19 -3.50
CA LEU A 42 5.09 -3.28 -2.70
C LEU A 42 6.49 -3.88 -2.52
N GLY A 43 7.34 -3.59 -3.51
CA GLY A 43 8.75 -3.95 -3.49
C GLY A 43 9.62 -2.94 -2.74
N SER A 44 10.85 -3.34 -2.42
CA SER A 44 11.81 -2.44 -1.79
C SER A 44 12.23 -1.32 -2.75
N ILE A 45 12.35 -1.59 -4.04
CA ILE A 45 12.80 -0.60 -5.05
C ILE A 45 11.62 0.04 -5.78
N THR A 46 10.57 -0.73 -6.07
CA THR A 46 9.45 -0.30 -6.91
C THR A 46 8.13 -0.64 -6.23
N ILE A 47 7.15 0.25 -6.38
CA ILE A 47 5.75 0.01 -6.03
C ILE A 47 4.97 -0.04 -7.34
N THR A 48 4.23 -1.12 -7.58
CA THR A 48 3.31 -1.21 -8.73
C THR A 48 1.89 -1.46 -8.26
N VAL A 49 0.94 -0.88 -8.98
CA VAL A 49 -0.50 -1.01 -8.75
C VAL A 49 -1.15 -1.43 -10.06
N HIS A 50 -1.96 -2.49 -10.01
CA HIS A 50 -2.79 -2.95 -11.11
C HIS A 50 -4.25 -2.80 -10.70
N LEU A 51 -5.01 -2.00 -11.45
CA LEU A 51 -6.45 -1.91 -11.31
C LEU A 51 -7.07 -3.01 -12.16
N THR A 52 -7.94 -3.81 -11.55
CA THR A 52 -8.51 -5.02 -12.14
C THR A 52 -10.02 -4.94 -12.06
N ASP A 53 -10.69 -5.14 -13.19
CA ASP A 53 -12.12 -5.44 -13.22
C ASP A 53 -12.33 -6.84 -12.63
N LEU A 54 -13.15 -6.98 -11.58
CA LEU A 54 -13.38 -8.26 -10.90
C LEU A 54 -14.23 -9.23 -11.73
N GLU A 55 -14.92 -8.75 -12.76
CA GLU A 55 -15.70 -9.57 -13.69
C GLU A 55 -15.61 -8.92 -15.09
N PRO A 56 -14.59 -9.27 -15.89
CA PRO A 56 -14.09 -10.65 -16.08
C PRO A 56 -12.74 -11.03 -15.43
N ARG A 57 -12.22 -10.30 -14.43
CA ARG A 57 -10.84 -10.46 -13.90
C ARG A 57 -9.75 -9.98 -14.86
N ALA A 58 -9.98 -8.86 -15.52
CA ALA A 58 -9.03 -8.25 -16.45
C ALA A 58 -8.34 -7.04 -15.82
N VAL A 59 -7.03 -6.90 -16.03
CA VAL A 59 -6.32 -5.67 -15.66
C VAL A 59 -6.71 -4.58 -16.65
N ILE A 60 -7.20 -3.45 -16.13
CA ILE A 60 -7.75 -2.34 -16.91
C ILE A 60 -6.87 -1.08 -16.87
N ALA A 61 -6.03 -0.93 -15.84
CA ALA A 61 -5.00 0.10 -15.77
C ALA A 61 -3.85 -0.36 -14.87
N SER A 62 -2.66 0.22 -15.05
CA SER A 62 -1.49 -0.13 -14.24
C SER A 62 -0.53 1.05 -14.15
N ALA A 63 0.00 1.27 -12.96
CA ALA A 63 0.99 2.32 -12.72
C ALA A 63 2.09 1.80 -11.79
N GLY A 64 3.25 2.44 -11.84
CA GLY A 64 4.35 2.12 -10.95
C GLY A 64 5.31 3.28 -10.75
N ILE A 65 5.90 3.35 -9.56
CA ILE A 65 6.91 4.33 -9.20
C ILE A 65 8.04 3.69 -8.41
N MET A 66 9.17 4.38 -8.38
CA MET A 66 10.24 4.06 -7.45
C MET A 66 9.75 4.26 -6.01
N ASN A 67 10.08 3.33 -5.13
CA ASN A 67 9.65 3.36 -3.74
C ASN A 67 10.25 4.60 -3.04
N PRO A 68 9.40 5.54 -2.55
CA PRO A 68 9.89 6.77 -1.95
C PRO A 68 10.70 6.53 -0.66
N GLN A 69 10.63 5.32 -0.09
CA GLN A 69 11.42 4.93 1.08
C GLN A 69 12.91 4.74 0.77
N ILE A 70 13.35 4.76 -0.50
CA ILE A 70 14.77 4.70 -0.87
C ILE A 70 15.59 5.80 -0.18
N ARG A 71 14.96 6.94 0.15
CA ARG A 71 15.60 8.03 0.89
C ARG A 71 16.05 7.65 2.32
N PHE A 72 15.45 6.60 2.89
CA PHE A 72 15.80 6.07 4.21
C PHE A 72 16.76 4.87 4.11
N GLY A 73 17.20 4.51 2.90
CA GLY A 73 18.05 3.36 2.66
C GLY A 73 17.77 2.75 1.28
N GLU A 74 18.81 2.54 0.49
CA GLU A 74 18.67 1.96 -0.85
C GLU A 74 18.19 0.51 -0.78
N ASP A 75 18.61 -0.21 0.25
CA ASP A 75 18.22 -1.60 0.54
C ASP A 75 17.36 -1.72 1.81
N LEU A 76 16.95 -2.94 2.10
CA LEU A 76 16.04 -3.24 3.22
C LEU A 76 16.70 -3.07 4.59
N MET A 77 17.98 -3.43 4.72
CA MET A 77 18.71 -3.39 5.98
C MET A 77 19.14 -1.97 6.34
N SER A 78 19.49 -1.14 5.36
CA SER A 78 19.74 0.29 5.60
C SER A 78 18.48 1.03 6.06
N ARG A 79 17.30 0.69 5.54
CA ARG A 79 16.01 1.23 6.04
C ARG A 79 15.70 0.80 7.47
N LEU A 80 15.93 -0.46 7.78
CA LEU A 80 15.76 -0.98 9.13
C LEU A 80 16.69 -0.24 10.11
N SER A 81 17.94 -0.01 9.71
CA SER A 81 18.88 0.78 10.49
C SER A 81 18.39 2.20 10.73
N CYS A 82 17.82 2.87 9.72
CA CYS A 82 17.20 4.18 9.95
C CYS A 82 16.02 4.12 10.92
N ALA A 83 15.15 3.10 10.84
CA ALA A 83 14.07 2.88 11.80
C ALA A 83 14.57 2.74 13.24
N MET A 84 15.72 2.06 13.44
CA MET A 84 16.34 1.87 14.76
C MET A 84 17.08 3.11 15.27
N MET A 85 17.77 3.83 14.38
CA MET A 85 18.65 4.94 14.75
C MET A 85 17.91 6.28 14.88
N ASN A 86 16.80 6.46 14.16
CA ASN A 86 16.07 7.72 14.12
C ASN A 86 14.62 7.52 14.53
N SER A 87 14.29 7.95 15.75
CA SER A 87 12.92 7.92 16.26
C SER A 87 11.97 8.65 15.31
N GLY A 88 10.90 7.96 14.88
CA GLY A 88 9.87 8.52 13.99
C GLY A 88 10.10 8.29 12.49
N SER A 89 11.26 7.77 12.08
CA SER A 89 11.52 7.44 10.68
C SER A 89 10.66 6.28 10.17
N ASP A 90 10.28 5.34 11.05
CA ASP A 90 9.28 4.30 10.82
C ASP A 90 7.93 4.91 10.39
N ARG A 91 7.45 5.91 11.14
CA ARG A 91 6.19 6.61 10.85
C ARG A 91 6.28 7.41 9.55
N GLU A 92 7.42 8.03 9.28
CA GLU A 92 7.64 8.75 8.03
C GLU A 92 7.64 7.80 6.83
N MET A 93 8.32 6.65 6.94
CA MET A 93 8.30 5.59 5.94
C MET A 93 6.89 5.03 5.72
N THR A 94 6.10 4.83 6.78
CA THR A 94 4.69 4.44 6.71
C THR A 94 3.86 5.50 5.97
N SER A 95 4.05 6.78 6.30
CA SER A 95 3.35 7.87 5.61
C SER A 95 3.69 7.90 4.12
N LYS A 96 4.99 7.78 3.78
CA LYS A 96 5.48 7.85 2.40
C LYS A 96 4.96 6.71 1.53
N VAL A 97 4.92 5.48 2.06
CA VAL A 97 4.39 4.35 1.29
C VAL A 97 2.88 4.47 1.08
N ARG A 98 2.12 4.93 2.08
CA ARG A 98 0.67 5.14 1.96
C ARG A 98 0.32 6.27 0.99
N GLU A 99 1.09 7.36 1.03
CA GLU A 99 0.98 8.49 0.09
C GLU A 99 1.24 8.04 -1.35
N ALA A 100 2.32 7.27 -1.56
CA ALA A 100 2.64 6.68 -2.86
C ALA A 100 1.53 5.76 -3.39
N ILE A 101 1.03 4.84 -2.56
CA ILE A 101 -0.06 3.95 -2.94
C ILE A 101 -1.32 4.74 -3.28
N GLY A 102 -1.70 5.70 -2.42
CA GLY A 102 -2.88 6.55 -2.67
C GLY A 102 -2.77 7.33 -3.98
N THR A 103 -1.58 7.83 -4.31
CA THR A 103 -1.32 8.53 -5.58
C THR A 103 -1.50 7.59 -6.76
N LEU A 104 -0.83 6.43 -6.74
CA LEU A 104 -0.96 5.41 -7.78
C LEU A 104 -2.41 4.95 -7.95
N THR A 105 -3.16 4.76 -6.87
CA THR A 105 -4.58 4.39 -6.90
C THR A 105 -5.42 5.46 -7.61
N VAL A 106 -5.19 6.74 -7.31
CA VAL A 106 -5.90 7.84 -7.99
C VAL A 106 -5.55 7.88 -9.47
N ASP A 107 -4.28 7.66 -9.82
CA ASP A 107 -3.80 7.70 -11.20
C ASP A 107 -4.42 6.58 -12.05
N VAL A 108 -4.38 5.33 -11.58
CA VAL A 108 -5.00 4.20 -12.31
C VAL A 108 -6.51 4.32 -12.40
N ALA A 109 -7.18 4.86 -11.37
CA ALA A 109 -8.62 5.09 -11.40
C ALA A 109 -9.00 6.18 -12.41
N LYS A 110 -8.20 7.26 -12.50
CA LYS A 110 -8.38 8.31 -13.50
C LYS A 110 -8.16 7.79 -14.92
N GLU A 111 -7.10 7.01 -15.14
CA GLU A 111 -6.77 6.41 -16.43
C GLU A 111 -7.88 5.50 -16.92
N ALA A 112 -8.46 4.68 -16.04
CA ALA A 112 -9.56 3.78 -16.37
C ALA A 112 -10.96 4.44 -16.32
N HIS A 113 -11.04 5.75 -16.07
CA HIS A 113 -12.30 6.50 -15.92
C HIS A 113 -13.28 5.91 -14.87
N ILE A 114 -12.74 5.37 -13.78
CA ILE A 114 -13.51 4.75 -12.70
C ILE A 114 -13.55 5.64 -11.46
N ASN A 115 -14.71 5.67 -10.80
CA ASN A 115 -14.80 6.30 -9.49
C ASN A 115 -14.03 5.46 -8.45
N PRO A 116 -13.05 6.02 -7.72
CA PRO A 116 -12.28 5.28 -6.71
C PRO A 116 -13.12 4.60 -5.63
N SER A 117 -14.36 5.06 -5.38
CA SER A 117 -15.28 4.38 -4.45
C SER A 117 -15.75 3.00 -4.92
N LEU A 118 -15.44 2.62 -6.16
CA LEU A 118 -15.78 1.33 -6.77
C LEU A 118 -14.64 0.31 -6.71
N ILE A 119 -13.52 0.72 -6.12
CA ILE A 119 -12.44 -0.18 -5.75
C ILE A 119 -12.83 -0.82 -4.42
N LEU A 120 -13.33 -2.05 -4.48
CA LEU A 120 -13.91 -2.74 -3.33
C LEU A 120 -12.95 -3.70 -2.63
N GLU A 121 -11.87 -4.08 -3.30
CA GLU A 121 -10.89 -5.03 -2.79
C GLU A 121 -9.47 -4.57 -3.13
N THR A 122 -8.54 -4.79 -2.20
CA THR A 122 -7.11 -4.52 -2.41
C THR A 122 -6.29 -5.65 -1.84
N ILE A 123 -5.38 -6.20 -2.64
CA ILE A 123 -4.40 -7.20 -2.22
C ILE A 123 -2.99 -6.62 -2.27
N PHE A 124 -2.15 -7.04 -1.32
CA PHE A 124 -0.75 -6.62 -1.21
C PHE A 124 0.19 -7.82 -1.34
N GLY A 125 1.04 -7.80 -2.36
CA GLY A 125 2.24 -8.62 -2.45
C GLY A 125 3.43 -7.83 -1.91
N CYS A 126 4.05 -8.26 -0.82
CA CYS A 126 5.21 -7.59 -0.23
C CYS A 126 6.00 -8.53 0.68
N ASN A 127 7.27 -8.19 0.93
CA ASN A 127 8.06 -8.88 1.95
C ASN A 127 7.59 -8.47 3.37
N PRO A 128 7.94 -9.24 4.42
CA PRO A 128 7.46 -8.98 5.79
C PRO A 128 7.80 -7.60 6.34
N ILE A 129 9.01 -7.08 6.07
CA ILE A 129 9.43 -5.74 6.54
C ILE A 129 8.57 -4.66 5.88
N MET A 130 8.36 -4.74 4.56
CA MET A 130 7.50 -3.81 3.83
C MET A 130 6.04 -3.89 4.28
N ARG A 131 5.55 -5.08 4.67
CA ARG A 131 4.23 -5.27 5.28
C ARG A 131 4.12 -4.54 6.63
N HIS A 132 5.14 -4.66 7.49
CA HIS A 132 5.18 -3.97 8.77
C HIS A 132 5.15 -2.45 8.58
N LEU A 133 6.03 -1.93 7.71
CA LEU A 133 6.06 -0.50 7.37
C LEU A 133 4.74 0.01 6.78
N LEU A 134 4.08 -0.77 5.92
CA LEU A 134 2.75 -0.42 5.39
C LEU A 134 1.69 -0.34 6.50
N LEU A 135 1.70 -1.30 7.42
CA LEU A 135 0.74 -1.39 8.53
C LEU A 135 1.05 -0.42 9.68
N GLY A 136 2.23 0.19 9.70
CA GLY A 136 2.69 1.03 10.81
C GLY A 136 3.08 0.22 12.04
N ILE A 137 3.51 -1.03 11.82
CA ILE A 137 4.05 -1.92 12.85
C ILE A 137 5.58 -1.79 12.79
N ASP A 138 6.22 -1.74 13.96
CA ASP A 138 7.68 -1.70 14.05
C ASP A 138 8.31 -2.93 13.33
N PRO A 139 9.18 -2.72 12.32
CA PRO A 139 9.83 -3.81 11.60
C PRO A 139 11.10 -4.35 12.28
N VAL A 140 11.58 -3.74 13.38
CA VAL A 140 12.90 -4.01 13.98
C VAL A 140 13.10 -5.48 14.34
N GLU A 141 12.13 -6.09 15.02
CA GLU A 141 12.23 -7.49 15.45
C GLU A 141 12.33 -8.47 14.27
N LEU A 142 11.71 -8.16 13.12
CA LEU A 142 11.79 -9.01 11.93
C LEU A 142 13.17 -9.03 11.32
N GLY A 143 13.84 -7.87 11.31
CA GLY A 143 15.17 -7.77 10.74
C GLY A 143 16.24 -8.44 11.60
N LEU A 144 16.12 -8.37 12.93
CA LEU A 144 17.00 -9.09 13.84
C LEU A 144 16.82 -10.62 13.71
N THR A 145 15.58 -11.09 13.55
CA THR A 145 15.29 -12.52 13.38
C THR A 145 15.78 -13.09 12.05
N SER A 146 15.94 -12.24 11.03
CA SER A 146 16.40 -12.63 9.69
C SER A 146 17.92 -12.70 9.57
N LEU A 147 18.67 -12.27 10.60
CA LEU A 147 20.12 -12.25 10.64
C LEU A 147 20.69 -13.55 11.26
N PRO A 148 21.80 -14.10 10.73
CA PRO A 148 22.50 -15.19 11.40
C PRO A 148 22.95 -14.75 12.82
N PRO A 149 23.01 -15.67 13.82
CA PRO A 149 23.30 -15.33 15.21
C PRO A 149 24.55 -14.48 15.41
N SER A 150 25.58 -14.70 14.59
CA SER A 150 26.86 -13.97 14.59
C SER A 150 26.79 -12.52 14.08
N SER A 151 25.66 -12.10 13.49
CA SER A 151 25.50 -10.82 12.81
C SER A 151 24.53 -9.85 13.51
N HIS A 152 24.09 -10.16 14.73
CA HIS A 152 23.35 -9.23 15.60
C HIS A 152 24.08 -7.88 15.84
N PHE A 153 25.36 -7.79 15.47
CA PHE A 153 26.17 -6.58 15.58
C PHE A 153 26.40 -5.83 14.26
N TYR A 154 26.00 -6.36 13.09
CA TYR A 154 26.20 -5.67 11.81
C TYR A 154 24.91 -5.01 11.34
N MET A 155 24.75 -3.74 11.72
CA MET A 155 23.77 -2.85 11.09
C MET A 155 24.51 -1.83 10.24
N PRO A 156 24.20 -1.73 8.93
CA PRO A 156 24.77 -0.69 8.11
C PRO A 156 24.38 0.69 8.68
N PRO A 157 25.27 1.70 8.64
CA PRO A 157 24.94 3.02 9.17
C PRO A 157 23.75 3.61 8.40
N CYS A 158 22.78 4.20 9.11
CA CYS A 158 21.70 4.94 8.46
C CYS A 158 22.29 6.05 7.58
N PRO A 159 21.89 6.17 6.30
CA PRO A 159 22.33 7.26 5.45
C PRO A 159 22.07 8.62 6.12
N LYS A 160 23.11 9.44 6.25
CA LYS A 160 22.98 10.80 6.80
C LYS A 160 21.94 11.56 6.01
N ASN A 161 21.03 12.22 6.72
CA ASN A 161 20.02 13.11 6.16
C ASN A 161 20.75 14.09 5.22
N ARG A 162 20.51 14.00 3.90
CA ARG A 162 20.96 15.04 2.96
C ARG A 162 20.06 16.24 3.23
N GLU A 163 20.37 16.99 4.28
CA GLU A 163 19.71 18.25 4.59
C GLU A 163 19.90 19.21 3.40
N ASN A 164 18.81 19.86 3.04
CA ASN A 164 18.78 20.98 2.08
C ASN A 164 19.82 22.03 2.51
N PRO A 165 20.70 22.51 1.61
CA PRO A 165 21.55 23.64 1.90
C PRO A 165 20.72 24.93 1.76
N LYS A 166 19.89 25.24 2.76
CA LYS A 166 19.26 26.57 2.89
C LYS A 166 19.08 26.95 4.35
N THR A 167 20.15 27.49 4.93
CA THR A 167 20.10 28.66 5.84
C THR A 167 21.54 29.12 6.13
N SER A 168 22.04 30.05 5.33
CA SER A 168 23.15 30.95 5.67
C SER A 168 22.89 32.27 4.94
N PHE A 169 22.36 33.24 5.69
CA PHE A 169 22.21 34.68 5.42
C PHE A 169 21.41 35.13 4.19
#